data_AF-A0A845XCM9-F1
#
_entry.id   AF-A0A845XCM9-F1
#
_cell.length_a   1.000
_cell.length_b   1.000
_cell.length_c   1.000
_cell.angle_alpha   90.00
_cell.angle_beta   90.00
_cell.angle_gamma   90.00
#
_symmetry.space_group_name_H-M   'P 1'
#
loop_
_entity.id
_entity.type
_entity.pdbx_description
1 polymer ?
#
loop_
_entity_poly.entity_id
_entity_poly.type
_entity_poly.pdbx_seq_one_letter_code
_entity_poly.pdbx_strand_id
1 'polypeptide(L)'
;MHLIAESTLIPIDNSLTSTGIKFLRFADDIIFFCESPSDARKTLALVAATLDKQQRLTLQRHKTKFYSPKDFRKLCRHMIEDRPLNLDEDRILNIIRKYSYGNPYTTISYNEISDEDWRELSGDVISSIVKEYIGKDLSLTQSIKKILPRIKSSLVSKNSELLSSSEIDYIRLRWFYRRLTQIGHPGAVNVSLENIESLTPCLASICTYLASVQAVEQGEWKMIGKKLLELLESDEVEGNEYFRLSILSLFTKNEYINHFSKLAKQYSRSEPFARREILLAAKQNSAFDWLREHKEGYQTMDTWQRIAYIYGCSGLPKDEKKYFLGNLKSKRPFESVLIGWAKNS
;
A
#
# COMPACT_ATOMS: atom_id res chain seq x y z
N MET A 1 -3.73 -3.82 -8.34
CA MET A 1 -5.01 -4.33 -7.81
C MET A 1 -6.21 -3.47 -8.20
N HIS A 2 -6.05 -2.18 -8.56
CA HIS A 2 -7.18 -1.30 -8.91
C HIS A 2 -7.85 -1.60 -10.27
N LEU A 3 -7.12 -2.10 -11.27
CA LEU A 3 -7.65 -2.23 -12.63
C LEU A 3 -8.79 -3.24 -12.77
N ILE A 4 -8.75 -4.37 -12.05
CA ILE A 4 -9.81 -5.40 -12.14
C ILE A 4 -11.09 -4.91 -11.46
N ALA A 5 -10.97 -4.34 -10.26
CA ALA A 5 -12.09 -3.70 -9.56
C ALA A 5 -12.73 -2.59 -10.41
N GLU A 6 -11.92 -1.74 -11.04
CA GLU A 6 -12.41 -0.75 -11.99
C GLU A 6 -13.12 -1.40 -13.19
N SER A 7 -12.51 -2.43 -13.79
CA SER A 7 -13.09 -3.13 -14.95
C SER A 7 -14.45 -3.78 -14.62
N THR A 8 -14.61 -4.30 -13.39
CA THR A 8 -15.87 -4.90 -12.95
C THR A 8 -16.99 -3.89 -12.75
N LEU A 9 -16.66 -2.61 -12.54
CA LEU A 9 -17.63 -1.53 -12.35
C LEU A 9 -18.05 -0.85 -13.66
N ILE A 10 -17.33 -1.09 -14.77
CA ILE A 10 -17.67 -0.54 -16.09
C ILE A 10 -19.13 -0.84 -16.51
N PRO A 11 -19.66 -2.08 -16.36
CA PRO A 11 -21.05 -2.35 -16.72
C PRO A 11 -22.07 -1.53 -15.90
N ILE A 12 -21.73 -1.26 -14.63
CA ILE A 12 -22.54 -0.44 -13.72
C ILE A 12 -22.54 1.00 -14.19
N ASP A 13 -21.35 1.57 -14.46
CA ASP A 13 -21.23 2.93 -14.97
C ASP A 13 -22.02 3.13 -16.26
N ASN A 14 -21.95 2.18 -17.18
CA ASN A 14 -22.70 2.20 -18.43
C ASN A 14 -24.22 2.22 -18.19
N SER A 15 -24.72 1.41 -17.25
CA SER A 15 -26.15 1.35 -16.92
C SER A 15 -26.65 2.60 -16.18
N LEU A 16 -25.83 3.18 -15.31
CA LEU A 16 -26.15 4.43 -14.63
C LEU A 16 -26.18 5.59 -15.63
N THR A 17 -25.23 5.61 -16.56
CA THR A 17 -25.19 6.62 -17.63
C THR A 17 -26.38 6.49 -18.57
N SER A 18 -26.74 5.28 -18.99
CA SER A 18 -27.88 5.05 -19.90
C SER A 18 -29.23 5.41 -19.27
N THR A 19 -29.34 5.39 -17.95
CA THR A 19 -30.55 5.79 -17.20
C THR A 19 -30.61 7.29 -16.92
N GLY A 20 -29.59 8.05 -17.35
CA GLY A 20 -29.53 9.50 -17.17
C GLY A 20 -29.13 9.95 -15.76
N ILE A 21 -28.63 9.03 -14.92
CA ILE A 21 -28.21 9.36 -13.56
C ILE A 21 -26.89 10.14 -13.63
N LYS A 22 -26.85 11.30 -12.96
CA LYS A 22 -25.62 12.08 -12.79
C LYS A 22 -24.84 11.53 -11.60
N PHE A 23 -23.63 11.04 -11.83
CA PHE A 23 -22.78 10.51 -10.77
C PHE A 23 -21.29 10.82 -10.99
N LEU A 24 -20.52 10.73 -9.91
CA LEU A 24 -19.07 10.66 -9.92
C LEU A 24 -18.66 9.39 -9.17
N ARG A 25 -17.70 8.65 -9.70
CA ARG A 25 -17.16 7.44 -9.08
C ARG A 25 -15.64 7.53 -8.97
N PHE A 26 -15.11 7.09 -7.83
CA PHE A 26 -13.70 6.86 -7.63
C PHE A 26 -13.54 5.51 -6.89
N ALA A 27 -12.97 4.50 -7.54
CA ALA A 27 -12.98 3.13 -7.02
C ALA A 27 -14.40 2.66 -6.68
N ASP A 28 -14.63 2.24 -5.44
CA ASP A 28 -15.90 1.78 -4.90
C ASP A 28 -16.79 2.91 -4.35
N ASP A 29 -16.26 4.13 -4.20
CA ASP A 29 -17.02 5.29 -3.74
C ASP A 29 -17.77 5.94 -4.91
N ILE A 30 -19.10 6.00 -4.80
CA ILE A 30 -19.99 6.59 -5.80
C ILE A 30 -20.82 7.71 -5.17
N ILE A 31 -20.81 8.88 -5.82
CA ILE A 31 -21.59 10.06 -5.45
C ILE A 31 -22.65 10.29 -6.52
N PHE A 32 -23.93 10.32 -6.12
CA PHE A 32 -25.06 10.60 -7.00
C PHE A 32 -25.59 12.02 -6.78
N PHE A 33 -25.89 12.73 -7.87
CA PHE A 33 -26.46 14.07 -7.83
C PHE A 33 -27.95 14.01 -8.18
N CYS A 34 -28.79 14.42 -7.24
CA CYS A 34 -30.24 14.32 -7.33
C CYS A 34 -30.88 15.70 -7.14
N GLU A 35 -32.06 15.90 -7.73
CA GLU A 35 -32.74 17.21 -7.71
C GLU A 35 -33.56 17.44 -6.44
N SER A 36 -33.98 16.35 -5.78
CA SER A 36 -34.76 16.42 -4.54
C SER A 36 -34.49 15.23 -3.61
N PRO A 37 -34.87 15.31 -2.32
CA PRO A 37 -34.77 14.17 -1.41
C PRO A 37 -35.60 12.95 -1.84
N SER A 38 -36.73 13.17 -2.52
CA SER A 38 -37.56 12.09 -3.08
C SER A 38 -36.85 11.42 -4.25
N ASP A 39 -36.29 12.21 -5.15
CA ASP A 39 -35.46 11.74 -6.26
C ASP A 39 -34.24 10.95 -5.76
N ALA A 40 -33.57 11.43 -4.71
CA ALA A 40 -32.45 10.72 -4.10
C ALA A 40 -32.81 9.32 -3.59
N ARG A 41 -34.00 9.13 -3.01
CA ARG A 41 -34.48 7.82 -2.57
C ARG A 41 -34.81 6.90 -3.75
N LYS A 42 -35.39 7.44 -4.82
CA LYS A 42 -35.68 6.69 -6.05
C LYS A 42 -34.40 6.24 -6.73
N THR A 43 -33.44 7.15 -6.88
CA THR A 43 -32.11 6.89 -7.43
C THR A 43 -31.39 5.83 -6.61
N LEU A 44 -31.41 5.91 -5.28
CA LEU A 44 -30.80 4.89 -4.43
C LEU A 44 -31.40 3.49 -4.66
N ALA A 45 -32.72 3.38 -4.78
CA ALA A 45 -33.39 2.11 -5.06
C ALA A 45 -33.02 1.55 -6.45
N LEU A 46 -32.95 2.42 -7.46
CA LEU A 46 -32.55 2.05 -8.81
C LEU A 46 -31.10 1.57 -8.86
N VAL A 47 -30.18 2.30 -8.22
CA VAL A 47 -28.77 1.93 -8.12
C VAL A 47 -28.60 0.58 -7.42
N ALA A 48 -29.30 0.36 -6.31
CA ALA A 48 -29.26 -0.92 -5.59
C ALA A 48 -29.70 -2.09 -6.49
N ALA A 49 -30.76 -1.90 -7.28
CA ALA A 49 -31.23 -2.90 -8.22
C ALA A 49 -30.22 -3.14 -9.36
N THR A 50 -29.57 -2.10 -9.88
CA THR A 50 -28.54 -2.23 -10.92
C THR A 50 -27.31 -3.00 -10.42
N LEU A 51 -26.83 -2.66 -9.21
CA LEU A 51 -25.68 -3.33 -8.58
C LEU A 51 -25.93 -4.83 -8.39
N ASP A 52 -27.10 -5.21 -7.88
CA ASP A 52 -27.46 -6.62 -7.71
C ASP A 52 -27.60 -7.33 -9.06
N LYS A 53 -28.35 -6.76 -10.01
CA LYS A 53 -28.61 -7.40 -11.31
C LYS A 53 -27.35 -7.62 -12.14
N GLN A 54 -26.42 -6.67 -12.15
CA GLN A 54 -25.26 -6.72 -13.04
C GLN A 54 -24.05 -7.42 -12.44
N GLN A 55 -23.76 -7.22 -11.15
CA GLN A 55 -22.53 -7.68 -10.52
C GLN A 55 -22.75 -8.36 -9.17
N ARG A 56 -24.02 -8.59 -8.76
CA ARG A 56 -24.37 -9.16 -7.44
C ARG A 56 -23.75 -8.40 -6.26
N LEU A 57 -23.54 -7.10 -6.45
CA LEU A 57 -22.99 -6.21 -5.43
C LEU A 57 -24.11 -5.63 -4.57
N THR A 58 -23.79 -5.32 -3.32
CA THR A 58 -24.74 -4.74 -2.35
C THR A 58 -24.20 -3.45 -1.75
N LEU A 59 -25.10 -2.55 -1.39
CA LEU A 59 -24.76 -1.29 -0.73
C LEU A 59 -24.60 -1.51 0.78
N GLN A 60 -23.52 -0.96 1.34
CA GLN A 60 -23.29 -0.96 2.78
C GLN A 60 -24.13 0.14 3.44
N ARG A 61 -25.29 -0.22 4.02
CA ARG A 61 -26.26 0.71 4.61
C ARG A 61 -25.65 1.74 5.57
N HIS A 62 -24.65 1.37 6.36
CA HIS A 62 -24.00 2.27 7.32
C HIS A 62 -23.05 3.30 6.67
N LYS A 63 -22.60 3.05 5.45
CA LYS A 63 -21.78 3.99 4.65
C LYS A 63 -22.61 4.84 3.69
N THR A 64 -23.77 4.35 3.28
CA THR A 64 -24.70 5.10 2.42
C THR A 64 -25.37 6.23 3.18
N LYS A 65 -25.06 7.48 2.81
CA LYS A 65 -25.53 8.69 3.49
C LYS A 65 -26.12 9.68 2.48
N PHE A 66 -27.14 10.42 2.91
CA PHE A 66 -27.68 11.55 2.16
C PHE A 66 -27.08 12.84 2.69
N TYR A 67 -26.62 13.71 1.80
CA TYR A 67 -26.03 14.99 2.16
C TYR A 67 -26.76 16.13 1.46
N SER A 68 -26.94 17.25 2.17
CA SER A 68 -27.22 18.52 1.50
C SER A 68 -25.95 19.01 0.77
N PRO A 69 -26.06 19.89 -0.25
CA PRO A 69 -24.87 20.45 -0.90
C PRO A 69 -23.92 21.15 0.08
N LYS A 70 -24.45 21.80 1.12
CA LYS A 70 -23.66 22.48 2.15
C LYS A 70 -22.90 21.48 3.03
N ASP A 71 -23.58 20.43 3.48
CA ASP A 71 -22.98 19.40 4.34
C ASP A 71 -21.96 18.57 3.59
N PHE A 72 -22.23 18.26 2.31
CA PHE A 72 -21.29 17.56 1.45
C PHE A 72 -20.01 18.36 1.23
N ARG A 73 -20.10 19.66 0.91
CA ARG A 73 -18.92 20.54 0.81
C ARG A 73 -18.14 20.65 2.12
N LYS A 74 -18.82 20.61 3.27
CA LYS A 74 -18.16 20.58 4.59
C LYS A 74 -17.43 19.25 4.81
N LEU A 75 -18.06 18.13 4.45
CA LEU A 75 -17.45 16.80 4.50
C LEU A 75 -16.20 16.73 3.61
N CYS A 76 -16.29 17.17 2.35
CA CYS A 76 -15.14 17.16 1.44
C CYS A 76 -13.96 17.96 1.97
N ARG A 77 -14.20 19.16 2.52
CA ARG A 77 -13.13 19.96 3.16
C ARG A 77 -12.47 19.19 4.31
N HIS A 78 -13.28 18.59 5.16
CA HIS A 78 -12.81 17.77 6.27
C HIS A 78 -12.04 16.50 5.86
N MET A 79 -12.24 15.99 4.64
CA MET A 79 -11.50 14.84 4.09
C MET A 79 -10.16 15.25 3.44
N ILE A 80 -10.02 16.53 3.07
CA ILE A 80 -8.81 17.08 2.45
C ILE A 80 -7.86 17.68 3.51
N GLU A 81 -8.42 18.19 4.61
CA GLU A 81 -7.65 18.74 5.71
C GLU A 81 -6.81 17.67 6.40
N ASP A 82 -5.49 17.85 6.37
CA ASP A 82 -4.57 17.08 7.18
C ASP A 82 -4.89 17.35 8.67
N ARG A 83 -5.02 16.29 9.47
CA ARG A 83 -5.35 16.37 10.90
C ARG A 83 -4.20 15.82 11.72
N PRO A 84 -3.10 16.56 11.86
CA PRO A 84 -1.94 16.10 12.61
C PRO A 84 -2.35 15.77 14.05
N LEU A 85 -1.71 14.75 14.60
CA LEU A 85 -1.82 14.28 15.96
C LEU A 85 -1.19 15.30 16.93
N ASN A 86 -0.05 15.87 16.53
CA ASN A 86 0.74 16.81 17.33
C ASN A 86 1.49 17.84 16.45
N LEU A 87 2.22 18.76 17.08
CA LEU A 87 2.97 19.82 16.39
C LEU A 87 4.09 19.28 15.50
N ASP A 88 4.69 18.15 15.86
CA ASP A 88 5.78 17.56 15.10
C ASP A 88 5.28 16.91 13.81
N GLU A 89 4.14 16.23 13.85
CA GLU A 89 3.47 15.73 12.66
C GLU A 89 3.06 16.90 11.74
N ASP A 90 2.53 18.00 12.29
CA ASP A 90 2.18 19.19 11.51
C ASP A 90 3.39 19.78 10.77
N ARG A 91 4.55 19.88 11.44
CA ARG A 91 5.80 20.34 10.81
C ARG A 91 6.22 19.44 9.65
N ILE A 92 6.22 18.12 9.85
CA ILE A 92 6.55 17.15 8.80
C ILE A 92 5.61 17.33 7.60
N LEU A 93 4.31 17.46 7.84
CA LEU A 93 3.32 17.63 6.79
C LEU A 93 3.49 18.94 6.02
N ASN A 94 3.88 20.01 6.69
CA ASN A 94 4.17 21.30 6.05
C ASN A 94 5.37 21.20 5.11
N ILE A 95 6.44 20.50 5.52
CA ILE A 95 7.59 20.22 4.65
C ILE A 95 7.16 19.36 3.46
N ILE A 96 6.43 18.28 3.69
CA ILE A 96 5.92 17.42 2.61
C ILE A 96 5.05 18.24 1.64
N ARG A 97 4.18 19.11 2.14
CA ARG A 97 3.32 19.97 1.33
C ARG A 97 4.11 20.98 0.49
N LYS A 98 5.18 21.56 1.06
CA LYS A 98 6.11 22.48 0.37
C LYS A 98 6.68 21.84 -0.90
N TYR A 99 7.12 20.58 -0.82
CA TYR A 99 7.77 19.87 -1.93
C TYR A 99 6.79 19.10 -2.85
N SER A 100 5.63 18.68 -2.33
CA SER A 100 4.59 18.01 -3.14
C SER A 100 3.67 18.98 -3.88
N TYR A 101 3.78 20.29 -3.64
CA TYR A 101 2.84 21.31 -4.10
C TYR A 101 1.38 20.98 -3.72
N GLY A 102 1.19 20.32 -2.58
CA GLY A 102 -0.12 19.88 -2.10
C GLY A 102 -0.71 18.65 -2.80
N ASN A 103 0.00 18.01 -3.73
CA ASN A 103 -0.46 16.80 -4.40
C ASN A 103 -0.11 15.54 -3.57
N PRO A 104 -1.10 14.77 -3.08
CA PRO A 104 -0.87 13.60 -2.25
C PRO A 104 -0.28 12.38 -3.00
N TYR A 105 -0.13 12.45 -4.31
CA TYR A 105 0.40 11.35 -5.14
C TYR A 105 1.79 11.63 -5.72
N THR A 106 2.40 12.76 -5.37
CA THR A 106 3.75 13.12 -5.79
C THR A 106 4.79 12.37 -4.94
N THR A 107 5.71 11.67 -5.60
CA THR A 107 6.94 11.20 -4.98
C THR A 107 7.99 12.32 -5.07
N ILE A 108 8.68 12.57 -3.96
CA ILE A 108 9.71 13.58 -3.79
C ILE A 108 11.05 12.84 -3.66
N SER A 109 12.03 13.22 -4.48
CA SER A 109 13.38 12.71 -4.36
C SER A 109 14.12 13.41 -3.22
N TYR A 110 14.98 12.67 -2.51
CA TYR A 110 15.86 13.23 -1.48
C TYR A 110 16.61 14.49 -1.97
N ASN A 111 17.09 14.49 -3.22
CA ASN A 111 17.85 15.60 -3.80
C ASN A 111 17.01 16.87 -4.06
N GLU A 112 15.68 16.79 -3.98
CA GLU A 112 14.79 17.95 -4.15
C GLU A 112 14.55 18.69 -2.82
N ILE A 113 14.85 18.06 -1.68
CA ILE A 113 14.64 18.60 -0.35
C ILE A 113 15.92 19.31 0.11
N SER A 114 15.78 20.49 0.73
CA SER A 114 16.95 21.20 1.25
C SER A 114 17.55 20.48 2.45
N ASP A 115 18.86 20.58 2.67
CA ASP A 115 19.53 19.98 3.84
C ASP A 115 18.99 20.51 5.17
N GLU A 116 18.46 21.74 5.18
CA GLU A 116 17.81 22.33 6.36
C GLU A 116 16.47 21.63 6.63
N ASP A 117 15.58 21.57 5.64
CA ASP A 117 14.27 20.92 5.79
C ASP A 117 14.41 19.41 6.06
N TRP A 118 15.40 18.74 5.45
CA TRP A 118 15.65 17.31 5.70
C TRP A 118 16.11 17.05 7.14
N ARG A 119 16.91 17.95 7.73
CA ARG A 119 17.33 17.83 9.14
C ARG A 119 16.18 18.02 10.11
N GLU A 120 15.16 18.81 9.75
CA GLU A 120 13.95 18.93 10.57
C GLU A 120 13.12 17.63 10.59
N LEU A 121 13.21 16.81 9.53
CA LEU A 121 12.58 15.49 9.45
C LEU A 121 13.34 14.42 10.25
N SER A 122 13.71 14.70 11.51
CA SER A 122 14.55 13.76 12.28
C SER A 122 13.89 12.38 12.45
N GLY A 123 14.73 11.33 12.38
CA GLY A 123 14.26 9.95 12.54
C GLY A 123 13.58 9.68 13.88
N ASP A 124 14.06 10.31 14.94
CA ASP A 124 13.51 10.19 16.29
C ASP A 124 12.10 10.78 16.39
N VAL A 125 11.87 11.95 15.76
CA VAL A 125 10.55 12.58 15.72
C VAL A 125 9.55 11.73 14.97
N ILE A 126 9.91 11.22 13.79
CA ILE A 126 9.04 10.31 13.01
C ILE A 126 8.76 9.03 13.82
N SER A 127 9.78 8.47 14.47
CA SER A 127 9.58 7.29 15.32
C SER A 127 8.66 7.57 16.49
N SER A 128 8.73 8.75 17.11
CA SER A 128 7.85 9.16 18.23
C SER A 128 6.40 9.24 17.76
N ILE A 129 6.14 9.87 16.61
CA ILE A 129 4.79 9.98 16.06
C ILE A 129 4.16 8.60 15.83
N VAL A 130 4.91 7.65 15.27
CA VAL A 130 4.43 6.26 15.09
C VAL A 130 4.14 5.60 16.43
N LYS A 131 4.99 5.78 17.45
CA LYS A 131 4.76 5.25 18.81
C LYS A 131 3.52 5.87 19.47
N GLU A 132 3.27 7.15 19.25
CA GLU A 132 2.06 7.84 19.72
C GLU A 132 0.80 7.26 19.08
N TYR A 133 0.81 6.99 17.77
CA TYR A 133 -0.29 6.32 17.08
C TYR A 133 -0.58 4.91 17.63
N ILE A 134 0.47 4.13 17.94
CA ILE A 134 0.34 2.77 18.52
C ILE A 134 -0.08 2.84 20.00
N GLY A 135 0.03 4.02 20.61
CA GLY A 135 -0.29 4.24 22.01
C GLY A 135 0.83 3.81 22.98
N LYS A 136 2.06 3.63 22.49
CA LYS A 136 3.23 3.19 23.29
C LYS A 136 4.01 4.33 23.94
N ASP A 137 3.83 5.58 23.48
CA ASP A 137 4.43 6.77 24.10
C ASP A 137 3.51 7.46 25.13
N LEU A 138 2.48 6.75 25.62
CA LEU A 138 1.52 7.24 26.60
C LEU A 138 2.04 7.22 28.06
N SER A 139 3.36 7.27 28.29
CA SER A 139 3.92 7.31 29.66
C SER A 139 3.47 8.56 30.43
N LEU A 140 3.31 9.70 29.74
CA LEU A 140 2.75 10.94 30.30
C LEU A 140 1.23 10.86 30.52
N THR A 141 0.52 10.12 29.68
CA THR A 141 -0.94 10.04 29.76
C THR A 141 -1.45 8.98 30.71
N GLN A 142 -0.63 8.08 31.27
CA GLN A 142 -1.09 7.21 32.36
C GLN A 142 -1.28 8.00 33.66
N SER A 143 -0.38 8.95 33.94
CA SER A 143 -0.52 9.91 35.03
C SER A 143 -1.68 10.89 34.78
N ILE A 144 -1.80 11.41 33.56
CA ILE A 144 -2.89 12.32 33.18
C ILE A 144 -4.25 11.58 33.07
N LYS A 145 -4.30 10.30 32.64
CA LYS A 145 -5.51 9.45 32.63
C LYS A 145 -5.98 9.09 34.03
N LYS A 146 -5.10 9.01 35.03
CA LYS A 146 -5.49 8.88 36.45
C LYS A 146 -6.13 10.17 36.98
N ILE A 147 -5.74 11.33 36.45
CA ILE A 147 -6.27 12.65 36.85
C ILE A 147 -7.52 13.04 36.04
N LEU A 148 -7.66 12.56 34.80
CA LEU A 148 -8.77 12.86 33.88
C LEU A 148 -10.18 12.60 34.45
N PRO A 149 -10.44 11.52 35.23
CA PRO A 149 -11.74 11.30 35.85
C PRO A 149 -12.12 12.41 36.84
N ARG A 150 -11.13 13.00 37.52
CA ARG A 150 -11.34 14.13 38.45
C ARG A 150 -11.62 15.45 37.72
N ILE A 151 -11.15 15.60 36.48
CA ILE A 151 -11.41 16.78 35.64
C ILE A 151 -12.75 16.63 34.89
N LYS A 152 -13.14 15.38 34.54
CA LYS A 152 -14.40 15.06 33.87
C LYS A 152 -15.64 15.53 34.63
N SER A 153 -15.62 15.60 35.97
CA SER A 153 -16.77 16.10 36.74
C SER A 153 -17.04 17.59 36.53
N SER A 154 -16.10 18.35 35.94
CA SER A 154 -16.22 19.81 35.78
C SER A 154 -16.43 20.29 34.32
N LEU A 155 -16.33 19.42 33.31
CA LEU A 155 -16.33 19.82 31.89
C LEU A 155 -17.25 18.97 30.99
N VAL A 156 -18.39 18.51 31.50
CA VAL A 156 -19.41 17.89 30.66
C VAL A 156 -20.22 18.98 29.95
N SER A 157 -19.97 19.18 28.66
CA SER A 157 -21.05 19.52 27.70
C SER A 157 -20.66 19.59 26.22
N LYS A 158 -19.38 19.55 25.79
CA LYS A 158 -19.10 19.78 24.34
C LYS A 158 -18.08 18.96 23.56
N ASN A 159 -17.40 17.96 24.11
CA ASN A 159 -16.46 17.14 23.30
C ASN A 159 -16.48 15.65 23.71
N SER A 160 -17.56 14.95 23.40
CA SER A 160 -17.67 13.49 23.63
C SER A 160 -16.91 12.64 22.60
N GLU A 161 -16.41 13.22 21.50
CA GLU A 161 -15.66 12.49 20.47
C GLU A 161 -14.14 12.41 20.74
N LEU A 162 -13.59 13.24 21.65
CA LEU A 162 -12.14 13.32 21.84
C LEU A 162 -11.57 12.29 22.84
N LEU A 163 -12.43 11.46 23.48
CA LEU A 163 -12.06 10.66 24.66
C LEU A 163 -12.52 9.20 24.60
N SER A 164 -12.84 8.69 23.41
CA SER A 164 -13.01 7.26 23.12
C SER A 164 -12.27 6.95 21.82
N SER A 165 -11.00 6.62 21.87
CA SER A 165 -10.67 5.20 21.76
C SER A 165 -9.31 4.90 22.39
N SER A 166 -9.25 3.85 23.18
CA SER A 166 -8.01 3.11 23.46
C SER A 166 -7.58 2.25 22.27
N GLU A 167 -8.19 2.46 21.10
CA GLU A 167 -7.96 1.72 19.87
C GLU A 167 -7.15 2.57 18.91
N ILE A 168 -6.16 1.94 18.28
CA ILE A 168 -5.27 2.54 17.28
C ILE A 168 -6.11 3.02 16.08
N ASP A 169 -5.98 4.30 15.72
CA ASP A 169 -6.61 4.85 14.52
C ASP A 169 -5.80 4.42 13.27
N TYR A 170 -6.05 3.18 12.81
CA TYR A 170 -5.39 2.63 11.63
C TYR A 170 -5.73 3.38 10.33
N ILE A 171 -6.79 4.20 10.30
CA ILE A 171 -7.10 5.03 9.13
C ILE A 171 -6.07 6.15 9.05
N ARG A 172 -5.87 6.88 10.16
CA ARG A 172 -4.85 7.93 10.22
C ARG A 172 -3.44 7.39 10.09
N LEU A 173 -3.13 6.26 10.73
CA LEU A 173 -1.78 5.70 10.64
C LEU A 173 -1.43 5.26 9.21
N ARG A 174 -2.36 4.63 8.48
CA ARG A 174 -2.16 4.35 7.04
C ARG A 174 -1.99 5.63 6.22
N TRP A 175 -2.75 6.67 6.52
CA TRP A 175 -2.59 7.96 5.88
C TRP A 175 -1.20 8.57 6.17
N PHE A 176 -0.71 8.49 7.40
CA PHE A 176 0.62 8.97 7.77
C PHE A 176 1.73 8.20 7.03
N TYR A 177 1.65 6.87 6.94
CA TYR A 177 2.58 6.09 6.11
C TYR A 177 2.54 6.49 4.62
N ARG A 178 1.37 6.84 4.08
CA ARG A 178 1.27 7.37 2.71
C ARG A 178 1.99 8.71 2.56
N ARG A 179 1.96 9.57 3.58
CA ARG A 179 2.73 10.83 3.60
C ARG A 179 4.23 10.55 3.68
N LEU A 180 4.66 9.64 4.55
CA LEU A 180 6.06 9.21 4.61
C LEU A 180 6.55 8.60 3.30
N THR A 181 5.67 7.89 2.58
CA THR A 181 5.99 7.29 1.27
C THR A 181 6.36 8.35 0.22
N GLN A 182 5.80 9.57 0.31
CA GLN A 182 6.12 10.64 -0.64
C GLN A 182 7.58 11.06 -0.55
N ILE A 183 8.15 11.11 0.65
CA ILE A 183 9.52 11.57 0.90
C ILE A 183 10.52 10.42 1.06
N GLY A 184 10.06 9.21 1.39
CA GLY A 184 10.94 8.06 1.60
C GLY A 184 11.90 8.21 2.78
N HIS A 185 11.57 8.99 3.81
CA HIS A 185 12.47 9.20 4.95
C HIS A 185 12.58 7.95 5.84
N PRO A 186 13.78 7.48 6.25
CA PRO A 186 13.96 6.19 6.94
C PRO A 186 13.48 6.14 8.40
N GLY A 187 13.13 7.28 8.99
CA GLY A 187 12.80 7.42 10.42
C GLY A 187 11.73 6.46 10.96
N ALA A 188 10.80 5.99 10.14
CA ALA A 188 9.78 5.05 10.58
C ALA A 188 10.17 3.57 10.40
N VAL A 189 11.33 3.23 9.81
CA VAL A 189 11.68 1.84 9.47
C VAL A 189 11.75 0.96 10.73
N ASN A 190 12.61 1.32 11.69
CA ASN A 190 12.87 0.47 12.85
C ASN A 190 11.62 0.30 13.73
N VAL A 191 10.96 1.41 14.07
CA VAL A 191 9.73 1.39 14.86
C VAL A 191 8.62 0.57 14.19
N SER A 192 8.50 0.60 12.86
CA SER A 192 7.48 -0.17 12.15
C SER A 192 7.75 -1.66 12.23
N LEU A 193 9.00 -2.07 12.03
CA LEU A 193 9.38 -3.48 12.07
C LEU A 193 9.34 -4.07 13.49
N GLU A 194 9.68 -3.28 14.50
CA GLU A 194 9.63 -3.70 15.91
C GLU A 194 8.21 -3.81 16.48
N ASN A 195 7.25 -3.11 15.86
CA ASN A 195 5.86 -3.09 16.31
C ASN A 195 4.91 -3.73 15.30
N ILE A 196 5.44 -4.58 14.42
CA ILE A 196 4.74 -5.05 13.24
C ILE A 196 3.45 -5.82 13.57
N GLU A 197 3.44 -6.59 14.66
CA GLU A 197 2.26 -7.30 15.17
C GLU A 197 1.09 -6.35 15.45
N SER A 198 1.37 -5.22 16.10
CA SER A 198 0.39 -4.15 16.37
C SER A 198 0.04 -3.34 15.12
N LEU A 199 0.84 -3.46 14.05
CA LEU A 199 0.72 -2.69 12.82
C LEU A 199 0.25 -3.54 11.63
N THR A 200 -0.14 -4.79 11.85
CA THR A 200 -0.65 -5.70 10.82
C THR A 200 -1.76 -5.06 9.95
N PRO A 201 -2.74 -4.29 10.49
CA PRO A 201 -3.73 -3.58 9.66
C PRO A 201 -3.18 -2.49 8.73
N CYS A 202 -1.94 -2.06 8.96
CA CYS A 202 -1.17 -1.11 8.16
C CYS A 202 -0.07 -1.76 7.30
N LEU A 203 0.12 -3.09 7.36
CA LEU A 203 1.28 -3.78 6.78
C LEU A 203 1.52 -3.44 5.30
N ALA A 204 0.48 -3.39 4.48
CA ALA A 204 0.62 -3.03 3.07
C ALA A 204 1.07 -1.57 2.86
N SER A 205 0.61 -0.65 3.71
CA SER A 205 1.07 0.75 3.69
C SER A 205 2.52 0.84 4.15
N ILE A 206 2.91 0.05 5.15
CA ILE A 206 4.30 -0.07 5.61
C ILE A 206 5.19 -0.63 4.51
N CYS A 207 4.79 -1.70 3.81
CA CYS A 207 5.55 -2.24 2.68
C CYS A 207 5.69 -1.22 1.55
N THR A 208 4.63 -0.45 1.26
CA THR A 208 4.69 0.63 0.26
C THR A 208 5.68 1.72 0.67
N TYR A 209 5.65 2.11 1.96
CA TYR A 209 6.61 3.03 2.55
C TYR A 209 8.04 2.47 2.46
N LEU A 210 8.30 1.24 2.92
CA LEU A 210 9.62 0.59 2.84
C LEU A 210 10.16 0.56 1.41
N ALA A 211 9.31 0.32 0.41
CA ALA A 211 9.72 0.35 -1.00
C ALA A 211 10.11 1.75 -1.50
N SER A 212 9.67 2.82 -0.82
CA SER A 212 10.00 4.20 -1.16
C SER A 212 11.18 4.76 -0.37
N VAL A 213 11.65 4.05 0.67
CA VAL A 213 12.69 4.57 1.57
C VAL A 213 14.00 4.82 0.81
N GLN A 214 14.55 6.01 1.00
CA GLN A 214 15.79 6.50 0.41
C GLN A 214 16.85 6.69 1.50
N ALA A 215 18.11 6.87 1.11
CA ALA A 215 19.22 7.20 2.02
C ALA A 215 19.43 6.21 3.20
N VAL A 216 19.18 4.91 2.97
CA VAL A 216 19.46 3.83 3.92
C VAL A 216 20.73 3.09 3.52
N GLU A 217 21.62 2.86 4.48
CA GLU A 217 22.86 2.13 4.25
C GLU A 217 22.61 0.65 3.89
N GLN A 218 23.49 0.07 3.07
CA GLN A 218 23.37 -1.33 2.64
C GLN A 218 23.35 -2.32 3.83
N GLY A 219 24.06 -2.02 4.93
CA GLY A 219 24.06 -2.85 6.13
C GLY A 219 22.69 -2.92 6.81
N GLU A 220 21.97 -1.81 6.84
CA GLU A 220 20.63 -1.73 7.42
C GLU A 220 19.60 -2.50 6.59
N TRP A 221 19.70 -2.45 5.25
CA TRP A 221 18.83 -3.23 4.37
C TRP A 221 18.93 -4.74 4.59
N LYS A 222 20.11 -5.25 4.95
CA LYS A 222 20.26 -6.66 5.34
C LYS A 222 19.49 -6.95 6.64
N MET A 223 19.57 -6.07 7.64
CA MET A 223 18.83 -6.25 8.89
C MET A 223 17.32 -6.18 8.67
N ILE A 224 16.85 -5.24 7.84
CA ILE A 224 15.45 -5.14 7.40
C ILE A 224 15.03 -6.45 6.71
N GLY A 225 15.84 -6.94 5.77
CA GLY A 225 15.60 -8.20 5.07
C GLY A 225 15.43 -9.40 5.99
N LYS A 226 16.26 -9.50 7.03
CA LYS A 226 16.14 -10.55 8.04
C LYS A 226 14.79 -10.48 8.76
N LYS A 227 14.40 -9.30 9.26
CA LYS A 227 13.11 -9.09 9.95
C LYS A 227 11.91 -9.38 9.02
N LEU A 228 12.00 -9.00 7.75
CA LEU A 228 10.94 -9.26 6.76
C LEU A 228 10.77 -10.76 6.47
N LEU A 229 11.85 -11.54 6.47
CA LEU A 229 11.76 -12.99 6.33
C LEU A 229 11.16 -13.65 7.57
N GLU A 230 11.55 -13.22 8.77
CA GLU A 230 10.94 -13.69 10.03
C GLU A 230 9.43 -13.38 10.04
N LEU A 231 9.04 -12.20 9.54
CA LEU A 231 7.65 -11.81 9.41
C LEU A 231 6.87 -12.68 8.41
N LEU A 232 7.48 -13.15 7.33
CA LEU A 232 6.80 -14.08 6.39
C LEU A 232 6.41 -15.41 7.03
N GLU A 233 7.10 -15.81 8.11
CA GLU A 233 6.89 -17.05 8.85
C GLU A 233 6.03 -16.83 10.11
N SER A 234 5.53 -15.61 10.35
CA SER A 234 4.64 -15.30 11.48
C SER A 234 3.20 -15.77 11.24
N ASP A 235 2.50 -16.12 12.32
CA ASP A 235 1.11 -16.58 12.29
C ASP A 235 0.17 -15.55 11.64
N GLU A 236 0.47 -14.25 11.79
CA GLU A 236 -0.32 -13.14 11.23
C GLU A 236 -0.20 -13.04 9.70
N VAL A 237 0.89 -13.56 9.12
CA VAL A 237 1.25 -13.35 7.71
C VAL A 237 1.23 -14.64 6.91
N GLU A 238 1.63 -15.79 7.47
CA GLU A 238 1.79 -17.05 6.73
C GLU A 238 0.51 -17.43 5.94
N GLY A 239 -0.65 -17.27 6.57
CA GLY A 239 -1.96 -17.55 5.98
C GLY A 239 -2.56 -16.44 5.11
N ASN A 240 -1.91 -15.26 5.03
CA ASN A 240 -2.44 -14.11 4.30
C ASN A 240 -1.63 -13.84 3.03
N GLU A 241 -2.16 -14.32 1.89
CA GLU A 241 -1.54 -14.16 0.56
C GLU A 241 -1.18 -12.70 0.28
N TYR A 242 -2.07 -11.75 0.55
CA TYR A 242 -1.83 -10.34 0.25
C TYR A 242 -0.66 -9.75 1.04
N PHE A 243 -0.54 -10.11 2.32
CA PHE A 243 0.56 -9.68 3.17
C PHE A 243 1.89 -10.28 2.73
N ARG A 244 1.90 -11.57 2.42
CA ARG A 244 3.09 -12.25 1.89
C ARG A 244 3.55 -11.64 0.57
N LEU A 245 2.62 -11.36 -0.33
CA LEU A 245 2.92 -10.74 -1.62
C LEU A 245 3.46 -9.32 -1.42
N SER A 246 2.91 -8.56 -0.48
CA SER A 246 3.39 -7.21 -0.13
C SER A 246 4.85 -7.24 0.35
N ILE A 247 5.19 -8.18 1.24
CA ILE A 247 6.55 -8.35 1.77
C ILE A 247 7.50 -8.87 0.69
N LEU A 248 7.14 -9.94 -0.02
CA LEU A 248 7.98 -10.53 -1.07
C LEU A 248 8.30 -9.52 -2.18
N SER A 249 7.37 -8.61 -2.50
CA SER A 249 7.60 -7.55 -3.48
C SER A 249 8.70 -6.55 -3.10
N LEU A 250 9.13 -6.51 -1.84
CA LEU A 250 10.28 -5.70 -1.42
C LEU A 250 11.60 -6.29 -1.93
N PHE A 251 11.72 -7.63 -1.89
CA PHE A 251 12.90 -8.36 -2.37
C PHE A 251 13.08 -8.28 -3.88
N THR A 252 12.02 -7.93 -4.63
CA THR A 252 12.06 -7.76 -6.09
C THR A 252 12.48 -6.36 -6.52
N LYS A 253 12.49 -5.39 -5.60
CA LYS A 253 12.77 -3.97 -5.88
C LYS A 253 14.10 -3.48 -5.33
N ASN A 254 14.65 -4.17 -4.33
CA ASN A 254 15.84 -3.73 -3.61
C ASN A 254 16.87 -4.85 -3.49
N GLU A 255 17.99 -4.71 -4.20
CA GLU A 255 19.11 -5.67 -4.17
C GLU A 255 19.86 -5.67 -2.82
N TYR A 256 19.85 -4.55 -2.09
CA TYR A 256 20.57 -4.40 -0.84
C TYR A 256 19.96 -5.21 0.30
N ILE A 257 18.70 -5.64 0.16
CA ILE A 257 18.10 -6.61 1.08
C ILE A 257 18.95 -7.88 1.13
N ASN A 258 19.47 -8.36 -0.01
CA ASN A 258 20.49 -9.41 -0.10
C ASN A 258 20.19 -10.69 0.72
N HIS A 259 19.00 -11.25 0.54
CA HIS A 259 18.53 -12.46 1.23
C HIS A 259 18.03 -13.54 0.25
N PHE A 260 18.41 -13.44 -1.02
CA PHE A 260 17.91 -14.32 -2.07
C PHE A 260 18.15 -15.81 -1.79
N SER A 261 19.28 -16.18 -1.18
CA SER A 261 19.59 -17.58 -0.85
C SER A 261 18.54 -18.24 0.06
N LYS A 262 17.89 -17.48 0.96
CA LYS A 262 16.79 -17.98 1.79
C LYS A 262 15.51 -18.15 0.96
N LEU A 263 15.19 -17.18 0.12
CA LEU A 263 14.04 -17.25 -0.80
C LEU A 263 14.15 -18.42 -1.78
N ALA A 264 15.33 -18.62 -2.36
CA ALA A 264 15.64 -19.71 -3.28
C ALA A 264 15.36 -21.09 -2.68
N LYS A 265 15.72 -21.30 -1.41
CA LYS A 265 15.44 -22.56 -0.68
C LYS A 265 13.94 -22.82 -0.49
N GLN A 266 13.12 -21.78 -0.47
CA GLN A 266 11.69 -21.90 -0.26
C GLN A 266 10.91 -22.08 -1.57
N TYR A 267 11.51 -21.79 -2.73
CA TYR A 267 10.85 -21.78 -4.04
C TYR A 267 10.00 -23.03 -4.32
N SER A 268 10.56 -24.22 -4.11
CA SER A 268 9.87 -25.49 -4.41
C SER A 268 8.64 -25.73 -3.54
N ARG A 269 8.64 -25.26 -2.29
CA ARG A 269 7.50 -25.39 -1.36
C ARG A 269 6.53 -24.21 -1.40
N SER A 270 6.89 -23.12 -2.07
CA SER A 270 6.06 -21.92 -2.18
C SER A 270 4.91 -22.07 -3.17
N GLU A 271 3.85 -21.30 -2.91
CA GLU A 271 2.68 -21.14 -3.76
C GLU A 271 3.03 -20.39 -5.06
N PRO A 272 2.17 -20.48 -6.10
CA PRO A 272 2.45 -19.88 -7.39
C PRO A 272 2.81 -18.39 -7.37
N PHE A 273 2.09 -17.58 -6.59
CA PHE A 273 2.35 -16.14 -6.47
C PHE A 273 3.70 -15.86 -5.81
N ALA A 274 4.09 -16.64 -4.80
CA ALA A 274 5.35 -16.46 -4.09
C ALA A 274 6.53 -16.90 -4.97
N ARG A 275 6.40 -18.02 -5.68
CA ARG A 275 7.37 -18.47 -6.69
C ARG A 275 7.65 -17.39 -7.73
N ARG A 276 6.60 -16.72 -8.23
CA ARG A 276 6.75 -15.58 -9.17
C ARG A 276 7.62 -14.47 -8.56
N GLU A 277 7.36 -14.04 -7.34
CA GLU A 277 8.16 -12.99 -6.70
C GLU A 277 9.61 -13.46 -6.46
N ILE A 278 9.83 -14.72 -6.11
CA ILE A 278 11.18 -15.29 -5.97
C ILE A 278 11.93 -15.25 -7.31
N LEU A 279 11.29 -15.57 -8.43
CA LEU A 279 11.90 -15.46 -9.78
C LEU A 279 12.31 -14.01 -10.10
N LEU A 280 11.47 -13.04 -9.74
CA LEU A 280 11.78 -11.61 -9.93
C LEU A 280 12.95 -11.18 -9.02
N ALA A 281 12.95 -11.62 -7.76
CA ALA A 281 14.03 -11.36 -6.81
C ALA A 281 15.37 -11.97 -7.25
N ALA A 282 15.35 -13.12 -7.94
CA ALA A 282 16.55 -13.73 -8.50
C ALA A 282 17.27 -12.79 -9.46
N LYS A 283 16.52 -12.14 -10.36
CA LYS A 283 17.07 -11.12 -11.26
C LYS A 283 17.63 -9.93 -10.50
N GLN A 284 16.87 -9.41 -9.53
CA GLN A 284 17.26 -8.27 -8.72
C GLN A 284 18.58 -8.52 -7.96
N ASN A 285 18.84 -9.77 -7.59
CA ASN A 285 20.07 -10.18 -6.88
C ASN A 285 21.13 -10.78 -7.82
N SER A 286 21.01 -10.61 -9.14
CA SER A 286 21.91 -11.20 -10.15
C SER A 286 22.13 -12.72 -10.01
N ALA A 287 21.16 -13.46 -9.47
CA ALA A 287 21.25 -14.90 -9.22
C ALA A 287 20.98 -15.74 -10.47
N PHE A 288 21.77 -15.50 -11.52
CA PHE A 288 21.56 -16.10 -12.83
C PHE A 288 21.86 -17.59 -12.87
N ASP A 289 22.83 -18.08 -12.09
CA ASP A 289 23.11 -19.51 -11.97
C ASP A 289 21.88 -20.28 -11.48
N TRP A 290 21.22 -19.75 -10.45
CA TRP A 290 19.97 -20.32 -9.94
C TRP A 290 18.83 -20.25 -10.96
N LEU A 291 18.73 -19.15 -11.74
CA LEU A 291 17.73 -19.06 -12.81
C LEU A 291 17.94 -20.13 -13.90
N ARG A 292 19.20 -20.49 -14.23
CA ARG A 292 19.50 -21.53 -15.22
C ARG A 292 18.99 -22.91 -14.79
N GLU A 293 19.09 -23.23 -13.51
CA GLU A 293 18.60 -24.50 -12.95
C GLU A 293 17.09 -24.69 -13.18
N HIS A 294 16.33 -23.60 -13.31
CA HIS A 294 14.87 -23.62 -13.47
C HIS A 294 14.40 -23.64 -14.93
N LYS A 295 15.33 -23.71 -15.89
CA LYS A 295 15.05 -23.65 -17.33
C LYS A 295 14.18 -24.80 -17.83
N GLU A 296 14.48 -26.02 -17.41
CA GLU A 296 13.71 -27.22 -17.76
C GLU A 296 12.30 -27.18 -17.18
N GLY A 297 12.13 -26.53 -16.01
CA GLY A 297 10.84 -26.33 -15.36
C GLY A 297 9.95 -25.29 -16.04
N TYR A 298 10.42 -24.54 -17.04
CA TYR A 298 9.64 -23.49 -17.69
C TYR A 298 8.29 -23.98 -18.25
N GLN A 299 8.25 -25.22 -18.77
CA GLN A 299 7.02 -25.77 -19.36
C GLN A 299 5.91 -26.03 -18.34
N THR A 300 6.26 -26.23 -17.07
CA THR A 300 5.31 -26.49 -15.98
C THR A 300 4.94 -25.23 -15.20
N MET A 301 5.59 -24.10 -15.48
CA MET A 301 5.28 -22.81 -14.88
C MET A 301 3.91 -22.28 -15.33
N ASP A 302 3.18 -21.69 -14.40
CA ASP A 302 1.98 -20.94 -14.74
C ASP A 302 2.33 -19.65 -15.52
N THR A 303 1.31 -18.96 -16.05
CA THR A 303 1.54 -17.77 -16.88
C THR A 303 2.34 -16.67 -16.17
N TRP A 304 2.04 -16.39 -14.89
CA TRP A 304 2.71 -15.32 -14.17
C TRP A 304 4.16 -15.68 -13.86
N GLN A 305 4.42 -16.94 -13.51
CA GLN A 305 5.78 -17.46 -13.35
C GLN A 305 6.56 -17.40 -14.66
N ARG A 306 5.96 -17.80 -15.79
CA ARG A 306 6.60 -17.71 -17.11
C ARG A 306 7.00 -16.27 -17.44
N ILE A 307 6.12 -15.31 -17.21
CA ILE A 307 6.40 -13.88 -17.41
C ILE A 307 7.58 -13.44 -16.53
N ALA A 308 7.55 -13.77 -15.24
CA ALA A 308 8.64 -13.44 -14.31
C ALA A 308 9.96 -14.10 -14.72
N TYR A 309 9.92 -15.35 -15.16
CA TYR A 309 11.09 -16.10 -15.61
C TYR A 309 11.70 -15.52 -16.88
N ILE A 310 10.89 -15.19 -17.90
CA ILE A 310 11.36 -14.52 -19.13
C ILE A 310 12.03 -13.19 -18.79
N TYR A 311 11.41 -12.40 -17.90
CA TYR A 311 11.99 -11.15 -17.41
C TYR A 311 13.33 -11.38 -16.70
N GLY A 312 13.43 -12.41 -15.86
CA GLY A 312 14.67 -12.81 -15.19
C GLY A 312 15.78 -13.18 -16.18
N CYS A 313 15.46 -14.02 -17.16
CA CYS A 313 16.35 -14.46 -18.23
C CYS A 313 16.92 -13.32 -19.08
N SER A 314 16.33 -12.13 -19.06
CA SER A 314 16.88 -10.99 -19.80
C SER A 314 18.27 -10.55 -19.32
N GLY A 315 18.66 -10.93 -18.09
CA GLY A 315 19.99 -10.69 -17.53
C GLY A 315 21.02 -11.80 -17.84
N LEU A 316 20.64 -12.90 -18.48
CA LEU A 316 21.58 -13.94 -18.89
C LEU A 316 22.54 -13.45 -20.01
N PRO A 317 23.69 -14.12 -20.21
CA PRO A 317 24.57 -13.86 -21.34
C PRO A 317 23.84 -13.84 -22.69
N LYS A 318 24.30 -12.97 -23.60
CA LYS A 318 23.62 -12.65 -24.88
C LYS A 318 23.31 -13.89 -25.71
N ASP A 319 24.26 -14.79 -25.88
CA ASP A 319 24.10 -15.99 -26.71
C ASP A 319 23.14 -16.99 -26.05
N GLU A 320 23.27 -17.16 -24.74
CA GLU A 320 22.44 -18.05 -23.94
C GLU A 320 20.96 -17.62 -23.97
N LYS A 321 20.68 -16.34 -23.70
CA LYS A 321 19.29 -15.84 -23.70
C LYS A 321 18.69 -15.85 -25.09
N LYS A 322 19.46 -15.54 -26.15
CA LYS A 322 18.96 -15.61 -27.53
C LYS A 322 18.58 -17.03 -27.92
N TYR A 323 19.41 -18.01 -27.57
CA TYR A 323 19.15 -19.42 -27.86
C TYR A 323 17.89 -19.90 -27.12
N PHE A 324 17.84 -19.72 -25.79
CA PHE A 324 16.72 -20.21 -24.99
C PHE A 324 15.41 -19.51 -25.34
N LEU A 325 15.37 -18.18 -25.28
CA LEU A 325 14.15 -17.40 -25.51
C LEU A 325 13.68 -17.48 -26.97
N GLY A 326 14.60 -17.71 -27.92
CA GLY A 326 14.27 -17.94 -29.32
C GLY A 326 13.48 -19.23 -29.57
N ASN A 327 13.65 -20.23 -28.72
CA ASN A 327 12.96 -21.51 -28.81
C ASN A 327 11.60 -21.53 -28.09
N LEU A 328 11.25 -20.47 -27.35
CA LEU A 328 9.99 -20.40 -26.62
C LEU A 328 8.83 -20.06 -27.57
N LYS A 329 7.79 -20.90 -27.57
CA LYS A 329 6.53 -20.60 -28.25
C LYS A 329 5.58 -19.90 -27.28
N SER A 330 5.25 -18.64 -27.57
CA SER A 330 4.25 -17.88 -26.83
C SER A 330 2.88 -18.00 -27.51
N LYS A 331 1.82 -18.16 -26.71
CA LYS A 331 0.42 -18.10 -27.14
C LYS A 331 -0.23 -16.74 -26.81
N ARG A 332 0.47 -15.85 -26.08
CA ARG A 332 -0.10 -14.60 -25.56
C ARG A 332 0.66 -13.39 -26.13
N PRO A 333 -0.04 -12.33 -26.58
CA PRO A 333 0.62 -11.15 -27.15
C PRO A 333 1.69 -10.54 -26.24
N PHE A 334 1.38 -10.37 -24.95
CA PHE A 334 2.32 -9.80 -23.99
C PHE A 334 3.58 -10.64 -23.80
N GLU A 335 3.45 -11.97 -23.66
CA GLU A 335 4.60 -12.87 -23.55
C GLU A 335 5.49 -12.79 -24.80
N SER A 336 4.90 -12.68 -25.99
CA SER A 336 5.67 -12.56 -27.25
C SER A 336 6.49 -11.26 -27.28
N VAL A 337 5.89 -10.15 -26.86
CA VAL A 337 6.60 -8.85 -26.74
C VAL A 337 7.70 -8.93 -25.70
N LEU A 338 7.42 -9.54 -24.54
CA LEU A 338 8.38 -9.68 -23.45
C LEU A 338 9.58 -10.55 -23.85
N ILE A 339 9.36 -11.64 -24.59
CA ILE A 339 10.42 -12.48 -25.17
C ILE A 339 11.30 -11.63 -26.12
N GLY A 340 10.66 -10.86 -27.01
CA GLY A 340 11.35 -9.97 -27.93
C GLY A 340 12.23 -8.95 -27.20
N TRP A 341 11.68 -8.31 -26.17
CA TRP A 341 12.43 -7.38 -25.31
C TRP A 341 13.58 -8.09 -24.59
N ALA A 342 13.32 -9.21 -23.92
CA ALA A 342 14.30 -9.91 -23.09
C ALA A 342 15.51 -10.43 -23.88
N LYS A 343 15.32 -10.77 -25.17
CA LYS A 343 16.41 -11.15 -26.08
C LYS A 343 17.37 -10.01 -26.40
N ASN A 344 16.87 -8.77 -26.36
CA ASN A 344 17.56 -7.59 -26.87
C ASN A 344 18.00 -6.60 -25.77
N SER A 345 17.50 -6.75 -24.55
CA SER A 345 17.83 -5.90 -23.39
C SER A 345 19.27 -6.05 -22.92
#